data_AF-A0A1G1TCV5-F1
#
_entry.id   AF-A0A1G1TCV5-F1
#
_cell.length_a   1.000
_cell.length_b   1.000
_cell.length_c   1.000
_cell.angle_alpha   90.00
_cell.angle_beta   90.00
_cell.angle_gamma   90.00
#
_symmetry.space_group_name_H-M   'P 1'
#
loop_
_entity.id
_entity.type
_entity.pdbx_description
1 polymer ?
#
loop_
_entity_poly.entity_id
_entity_poly.type
_entity_poly.pdbx_seq_one_letter_code
_entity_poly.pdbx_strand_id
1 'polypeptide(L)'
;MTFFLKTAAVLLCLSATACQSDNTTDLAADLNSSNPGVAAQASKVQQLQVQLEQQQATIEAEKQKLQAMQQQLDGARENLTGLKRQTAATQ
;
A
#
# COMPACT_ATOMS: atom_id res chain seq x y z
N MET A 1 -3.06 -29.12 26.69
CA MET A 1 -2.17 -29.13 25.51
C MET A 1 -2.83 -29.98 24.44
N THR A 2 -3.52 -29.37 23.45
CA THR A 2 -3.90 -29.93 22.12
C THR A 2 -5.02 -29.09 21.45
N PHE A 3 -4.84 -27.77 21.32
CA PHE A 3 -5.74 -26.94 20.51
C PHE A 3 -5.05 -26.14 19.39
N PHE A 4 -3.73 -26.26 19.25
CA PHE A 4 -2.94 -25.48 18.27
C PHE A 4 -2.73 -26.19 16.92
N LEU A 5 -3.35 -27.35 16.65
CA LEU A 5 -2.97 -28.20 15.51
C LEU A 5 -3.96 -28.20 14.32
N LYS A 6 -4.94 -27.28 14.26
CA LYS A 6 -5.93 -27.26 13.16
C LYS A 6 -5.98 -26.00 12.30
N THR A 7 -5.12 -25.02 12.53
CA THR A 7 -5.03 -23.77 11.74
C THR A 7 -3.81 -23.74 10.81
N ALA A 8 -3.36 -24.90 10.34
CA ALA A 8 -2.37 -25.00 9.25
C ALA A 8 -3.02 -25.43 7.93
N ALA A 9 -4.33 -25.23 7.81
CA ALA A 9 -5.02 -25.35 6.55
C ALA A 9 -4.72 -24.11 5.69
N VAL A 10 -4.22 -24.37 4.49
CA VAL A 10 -4.22 -23.43 3.35
C VAL A 10 -3.09 -22.39 3.38
N LEU A 11 -1.85 -22.86 3.49
CA LEU A 11 -0.72 -22.18 2.85
C LEU A 11 -0.72 -22.59 1.36
N LEU A 12 -1.72 -22.09 0.63
CA LEU A 12 -1.83 -22.24 -0.82
C LEU A 12 -0.87 -21.21 -1.43
N CYS A 13 0.32 -21.67 -1.81
CA CYS A 13 1.25 -20.96 -2.66
C CYS A 13 0.57 -20.61 -3.98
N LEU A 14 -0.08 -19.45 -4.06
CA LEU A 14 -0.34 -18.77 -5.32
C LEU A 14 0.98 -18.14 -5.76
N SER A 15 1.81 -18.94 -6.42
CA SER A 15 2.91 -18.46 -7.23
C SER A 15 2.31 -17.59 -8.34
N ALA A 16 2.28 -16.28 -8.09
CA ALA A 16 1.98 -15.27 -9.07
C ALA A 16 3.11 -15.29 -10.11
N THR A 17 2.93 -16.10 -11.14
CA THR A 17 3.62 -15.92 -12.42
C THR A 17 3.21 -14.54 -12.93
N ALA A 18 4.11 -13.58 -12.78
CA ALA A 18 4.02 -12.28 -13.39
C ALA A 18 4.12 -12.45 -14.91
N CYS A 19 3.00 -12.74 -15.57
CA CYS A 19 2.87 -12.49 -16.99
C CYS A 19 2.71 -10.99 -17.18
N GLN A 20 3.79 -10.36 -17.62
CA GLN A 20 3.75 -9.10 -18.34
C GLN A 20 2.97 -9.37 -19.64
N SER A 21 1.65 -9.25 -19.58
CA SER A 21 0.80 -9.06 -20.74
C SER A 21 0.16 -7.69 -20.56
N ASP A 22 0.11 -6.90 -21.62
CA ASP A 22 -0.63 -5.64 -21.68
C ASP A 22 -2.14 -5.91 -21.46
N ASN A 23 -2.50 -6.17 -20.20
CA ASN A 23 -3.81 -6.69 -19.76
C ASN A 23 -4.96 -5.70 -19.97
N THR A 24 -4.68 -4.45 -20.37
CA THR A 24 -5.73 -3.43 -20.58
C THR A 24 -6.54 -3.70 -21.83
N THR A 25 -5.93 -4.27 -22.88
CA THR A 25 -6.62 -4.64 -24.13
C THR A 25 -7.49 -5.88 -23.93
N ASP A 26 -7.00 -6.85 -23.16
CA ASP A 26 -7.72 -8.11 -22.88
C ASP A 26 -8.86 -7.91 -21.87
N LEU A 27 -8.69 -7.06 -20.84
CA LEU A 27 -9.75 -6.76 -19.87
C LEU A 27 -10.95 -6.06 -20.53
N ALA A 28 -10.70 -5.18 -21.50
CA ALA A 28 -11.77 -4.51 -22.25
C ALA A 28 -12.58 -5.51 -23.11
N ALA A 29 -11.91 -6.50 -23.71
CA ALA A 29 -12.58 -7.57 -24.44
C ALA A 29 -13.39 -8.48 -23.50
N ASP A 30 -12.85 -8.80 -22.32
CA ASP A 30 -13.53 -9.63 -21.32
C ASP A 30 -14.76 -8.92 -20.70
N LEU A 31 -14.67 -7.61 -20.48
CA LEU A 31 -15.81 -6.78 -20.03
C LEU A 31 -16.98 -6.82 -21.02
N ASN A 32 -16.69 -6.92 -22.32
CA ASN A 32 -17.68 -6.99 -23.39
C ASN A 32 -17.98 -8.43 -23.84
N SER A 33 -17.54 -9.44 -23.07
CA SER A 33 -17.75 -10.84 -23.41
C SER A 33 -19.22 -11.23 -23.40
N SER A 34 -19.64 -12.01 -24.41
CA SER A 34 -20.98 -12.62 -24.44
C SER A 34 -21.17 -13.71 -23.37
N ASN A 35 -20.09 -14.13 -22.69
CA ASN A 35 -20.18 -15.02 -21.55
C ASN A 35 -20.37 -14.19 -20.25
N PRO A 36 -21.53 -14.30 -19.57
CA PRO A 36 -21.84 -13.48 -18.40
C PRO A 36 -20.88 -13.73 -17.22
N GLY A 37 -20.30 -14.92 -17.11
CA GLY A 37 -19.32 -15.23 -16.06
C GLY A 37 -18.00 -14.48 -16.27
N VAL A 38 -17.54 -14.40 -17.52
CA VAL A 38 -16.31 -13.68 -17.89
C VAL A 38 -16.49 -12.17 -17.71
N ALA A 39 -17.60 -11.62 -18.19
CA ALA A 39 -17.90 -10.20 -18.02
C ALA A 39 -18.02 -9.79 -16.54
N ALA A 40 -18.66 -10.61 -15.71
CA ALA A 40 -18.77 -10.36 -14.26
C ALA A 40 -17.39 -10.39 -13.57
N GLN A 41 -16.54 -11.36 -13.93
CA GLN A 41 -15.20 -11.45 -13.39
C GLN A 41 -14.33 -10.26 -13.82
N ALA A 42 -14.38 -9.86 -15.09
CA ALA A 42 -13.68 -8.69 -15.60
C ALA A 42 -14.11 -7.40 -14.90
N SER A 43 -15.42 -7.22 -14.65
CA SER A 43 -15.94 -6.09 -13.88
C SER A 43 -15.37 -6.05 -12.47
N LYS A 44 -15.30 -7.21 -11.80
CA LYS A 44 -14.70 -7.30 -10.47
C LYS A 44 -13.21 -6.98 -10.49
N VAL A 45 -12.47 -7.44 -11.49
CA VAL A 45 -11.05 -7.13 -11.67
C VAL A 45 -10.85 -5.62 -11.86
N GLN A 46 -11.67 -4.97 -12.70
CA GLN A 46 -11.61 -3.52 -12.90
C GLN A 46 -11.90 -2.75 -11.61
N GLN A 47 -12.90 -3.16 -10.83
CA GLN A 47 -13.20 -2.54 -9.54
C GLN A 47 -12.04 -2.68 -8.55
N LEU A 48 -11.41 -3.85 -8.50
CA LEU A 48 -10.24 -4.09 -7.65
C LEU A 48 -9.03 -3.25 -8.09
N GLN A 49 -8.82 -3.07 -9.39
CA GLN A 49 -7.75 -2.19 -9.91
C GLN A 49 -7.96 -0.75 -9.44
N VAL A 50 -9.18 -0.22 -9.59
CA VAL A 50 -9.51 1.14 -9.11
C VAL A 50 -9.31 1.26 -7.59
N GLN A 51 -9.71 0.25 -6.82
CA GLN A 51 -9.48 0.25 -5.36
C GLN A 51 -7.99 0.24 -5.01
N LEU A 52 -7.17 -0.53 -5.73
CA LEU A 52 -5.73 -0.58 -5.52
C LEU A 52 -5.07 0.76 -5.85
N GLU A 53 -5.47 1.40 -6.95
CA GLU A 53 -4.95 2.73 -7.33
C GLU A 53 -5.28 3.78 -6.25
N GLN A 54 -6.50 3.76 -5.72
CA GLN A 54 -6.91 4.65 -4.62
C GLN A 54 -6.11 4.39 -3.33
N GLN A 55 -5.90 3.12 -2.97
CA GLN A 55 -5.09 2.75 -1.81
C GLN A 55 -3.63 3.19 -1.99
N GLN A 56 -3.08 3.03 -3.19
CA GLN A 56 -1.71 3.46 -3.50
C GLN A 56 -1.55 4.98 -3.37
N ALA A 57 -2.52 5.75 -3.87
CA ALA A 57 -2.53 7.21 -3.71
C ALA A 57 -2.60 7.62 -2.22
N THR A 58 -3.41 6.92 -1.43
CA THR A 58 -3.52 7.17 0.03
C THR A 58 -2.20 6.88 0.74
N ILE A 59 -1.55 5.75 0.43
CA ILE A 59 -0.26 5.37 1.00
C ILE A 59 0.80 6.43 0.68
N GLU A 60 0.83 6.93 -0.54
CA GLU A 60 1.81 7.92 -0.95
C GLU A 60 1.60 9.27 -0.23
N ALA A 61 0.34 9.69 -0.05
CA ALA A 61 0.02 10.87 0.74
C ALA A 61 0.45 10.73 2.21
N GLU A 62 0.21 9.58 2.84
CA GLU A 62 0.61 9.33 4.23
C GLU A 62 2.14 9.26 4.37
N LYS A 63 2.87 8.71 3.39
CA LYS A 63 4.34 8.75 3.37
C LYS A 63 4.87 10.19 3.35
N GLN A 64 4.31 11.05 2.50
CA GLN A 64 4.70 12.45 2.43
C GLN A 64 4.44 13.18 3.75
N LYS A 65 3.30 12.90 4.38
CA LYS A 65 2.97 13.44 5.70
C LYS A 65 3.96 12.97 6.78
N LEU A 66 4.32 11.70 6.79
CA LEU A 66 5.35 11.16 7.71
C LEU A 66 6.71 11.83 7.50
N GLN A 67 7.12 12.03 6.25
CA GLN A 67 8.38 12.74 5.94
C GLN A 67 8.36 14.18 6.43
N ALA A 68 7.26 14.90 6.25
CA ALA A 68 7.11 16.27 6.76
C ALA A 68 7.19 16.30 8.29
N MET A 69 6.52 15.37 8.98
CA MET A 69 6.59 15.28 10.44
C MET A 69 8.00 14.93 10.94
N GLN A 70 8.74 14.08 10.21
CA GLN A 70 10.13 13.77 10.54
C GLN A 70 11.01 15.02 10.44
N GLN A 71 10.87 15.82 9.38
CA GLN A 71 11.61 17.08 9.23
C GLN A 71 11.29 18.08 10.35
N GLN A 72 10.01 18.19 10.74
CA GLN A 72 9.60 19.04 11.87
C GLN A 72 10.23 18.58 13.19
N LEU A 73 10.28 17.26 13.44
CA LEU A 73 10.89 16.70 14.63
C LEU A 73 12.39 16.99 14.68
N ASP A 74 13.08 16.83 13.55
CA ASP A 74 14.52 17.09 13.49
C ASP A 74 14.83 18.58 13.70
N GLY A 75 14.07 19.48 13.08
CA GLY A 75 14.19 20.92 13.34
C GLY A 75 13.93 21.29 14.80
N ALA A 76 12.93 20.66 15.45
CA ALA A 76 12.66 20.88 16.88
C ALA A 76 13.82 20.41 17.77
N ARG A 77 14.46 19.29 17.43
CA ARG A 77 15.65 18.77 18.15
C ARG A 77 16.85 19.69 17.99
N GLU A 78 17.09 20.21 16.80
CA GLU A 78 18.15 21.17 16.54
C GLU A 78 17.94 22.47 17.33
N ASN A 79 16.72 23.01 17.31
CA ASN A 79 16.35 24.20 18.10
C ASN A 79 16.57 23.99 19.59
N LEU A 80 16.13 22.84 20.13
CA LEU A 80 16.35 22.51 21.55
C LEU A 80 17.85 22.42 21.87
N THR A 81 18.65 21.84 20.97
CA THR A 81 20.10 21.75 21.13
C THR A 81 20.75 23.14 21.13
N GLY A 82 20.31 24.03 20.24
CA GLY A 82 20.76 25.42 20.18
C GLY A 82 20.45 26.17 21.48
N LEU A 83 19.22 26.06 21.98
CA LEU A 83 18.80 26.67 23.25
C LEU A 83 19.63 26.15 24.43
N LYS A 84 19.89 24.84 24.51
CA LYS A 84 20.74 24.26 25.57
C LYS A 84 22.15 24.86 25.56
N ARG A 85 22.76 25.00 24.37
CA ARG A 85 24.10 25.62 24.24
C ARG A 85 24.08 27.09 24.64
N GLN A 86 23.05 27.84 24.23
CA GLN A 86 22.91 29.26 24.59
C GLN A 86 22.79 29.42 26.11
N THR A 87 21.90 28.67 26.76
CA THR A 87 21.73 28.71 28.21
C THR A 87 23.02 28.38 28.95
N ALA A 88 23.77 27.36 28.48
CA ALA A 88 25.05 26.97 29.07
C ALA A 88 26.16 28.02 28.89
N ALA A 89 26.08 28.88 27.86
CA ALA A 89 27.03 29.97 27.63
C ALA A 89 26.70 31.24 28.44
N THR A 90 25.48 31.36 28.96
CA THR A 90 25.01 32.52 29.74
C THR A 90 24.95 32.29 31.26
N GLN A 91 25.30 31.09 31.73
CA GLN A 91 25.51 30.77 33.15
C GLN A 91 27.00 30.78 33.48
#